data_AF-B2VQK0-F1
#
_entry.id   AF-B2VQK0-F1
#
_cell.length_a   1.000
_cell.length_b   1.000
_cell.length_c   1.000
_cell.angle_alpha   90.00
_cell.angle_beta   90.00
_cell.angle_gamma   90.00
#
_symmetry.space_group_name_H-M   'P 1'
#
loop_
_entity.id
_entity.type
_entity.pdbx_description
1 polymer ?
#
loop_
_entity_poly.entity_id
_entity_poly.type
_entity_poly.pdbx_seq_one_letter_code
_entity_poly.pdbx_strand_id
1 'polypeptide(L)'
;MAKALICVITSTFAAPVQTSESCVQEAAHVTGPDGQVYQLPNTETNSIRIITSDRKNDYYIRPTSYHVASDHTCKFYSEATRGVGYLIGQFTGPAEAVFDSTEWAAFYECWNTKPEERAAPAVEARNTPTVL
;
A
#
# COMPACT_ATOMS: atom_id res chain seq x y z
N MET A 1 11.27 -25.91 -62.35
CA MET A 1 10.94 -24.74 -61.51
C MET A 1 9.91 -25.20 -60.49
N ALA A 2 10.28 -25.36 -59.22
CA ALA A 2 9.38 -25.81 -58.16
C ALA A 2 9.11 -24.65 -57.20
N LYS A 3 7.84 -24.33 -57.00
CA LYS A 3 7.34 -23.19 -56.24
C LYS A 3 7.10 -23.64 -54.80
N ALA A 4 7.90 -23.15 -53.86
CA ALA A 4 7.77 -23.46 -52.44
C ALA A 4 6.61 -22.65 -51.84
N LEU A 5 5.70 -23.35 -51.15
CA LEU A 5 4.55 -22.80 -50.45
C LEU A 5 4.98 -22.42 -49.03
N ILE A 6 5.00 -21.14 -48.70
CA ILE A 6 5.36 -20.64 -47.35
C ILE A 6 4.07 -20.57 -46.51
N CYS A 7 3.97 -21.44 -45.51
CA CYS A 7 2.85 -21.49 -44.58
C CYS A 7 3.08 -20.45 -43.46
N VAL A 8 2.29 -19.38 -43.44
CA VAL A 8 2.34 -18.36 -42.39
C VAL A 8 1.56 -18.87 -41.18
N ILE A 9 2.28 -19.24 -40.13
CA ILE A 9 1.69 -19.63 -38.85
C ILE A 9 1.32 -18.34 -38.10
N THR A 10 0.04 -17.97 -38.13
CA THR A 10 -0.48 -16.88 -37.30
C THR A 10 -0.51 -17.34 -35.84
N SER A 11 0.46 -16.89 -35.06
CA SER A 11 0.47 -17.11 -33.60
C SER A 11 -0.59 -16.21 -32.97
N THR A 12 -1.69 -16.79 -32.50
CA THR A 12 -2.67 -16.09 -31.67
C THR A 12 -2.11 -15.94 -30.27
N PHE A 13 -1.64 -14.73 -29.93
CA PHE A 13 -1.30 -14.39 -28.55
C PHE A 13 -2.59 -14.38 -27.73
N ALA A 14 -2.84 -15.45 -26.99
CA ALA A 14 -3.77 -15.40 -25.87
C ALA A 14 -3.15 -14.46 -24.83
N ALA A 15 -3.69 -13.25 -24.70
CA ALA A 15 -3.29 -12.34 -23.64
C ALA A 15 -3.56 -13.02 -22.29
N PRO A 16 -2.60 -13.06 -21.36
CA PRO A 16 -2.87 -13.59 -20.04
C PRO A 16 -3.97 -12.74 -19.41
N VAL A 17 -5.01 -13.41 -18.88
CA VAL A 17 -6.01 -12.78 -18.03
C VAL A 17 -5.25 -12.25 -16.83
N GLN A 18 -5.00 -10.94 -16.84
CA GLN A 18 -4.36 -10.23 -15.75
C GLN A 18 -5.41 -10.19 -14.64
N THR A 19 -5.42 -11.23 -13.80
CA THR A 19 -6.01 -11.16 -12.48
C THR A 19 -5.40 -9.94 -11.82
N SER A 20 -6.18 -8.87 -11.74
CA SER A 20 -5.87 -7.74 -10.90
C SER A 20 -5.79 -8.28 -9.48
N GLU A 21 -4.60 -8.70 -9.07
CA GLU A 21 -4.22 -8.63 -7.67
C GLU A 21 -4.65 -7.23 -7.25
N SER A 22 -5.57 -7.15 -6.28
CA SER A 22 -5.91 -5.87 -5.68
C SER A 22 -4.59 -5.35 -5.13
N CYS A 23 -3.92 -4.48 -5.90
CA CYS A 23 -2.71 -3.80 -5.48
C CYS A 23 -3.13 -3.02 -4.25
N VAL A 24 -2.92 -3.61 -3.09
CA VAL A 24 -3.00 -2.89 -1.83
C VAL A 24 -1.94 -1.81 -1.98
N GLN A 25 -2.39 -0.58 -2.24
CA GLN A 25 -1.50 0.55 -2.43
C GLN A 25 -0.72 0.71 -1.13
N GLU A 26 0.59 0.48 -1.23
CA GLU A 26 1.53 0.63 -0.13
C GLU A 26 1.53 2.10 0.29
N ALA A 27 1.11 2.38 1.53
CA ALA A 27 1.13 3.73 2.08
C ALA A 27 2.50 4.06 2.68
N ALA A 28 3.13 3.05 3.28
CA ALA A 28 4.42 3.14 3.92
C ALA A 28 5.05 1.74 4.03
N HIS A 29 6.31 1.69 4.42
CA HIS A 29 6.91 0.49 4.98
C HIS A 29 7.87 0.85 6.09
N VAL A 30 8.18 -0.13 6.93
CA VAL A 30 9.24 -0.01 7.94
C VAL A 30 10.22 -1.16 7.83
N THR A 31 11.48 -0.88 8.17
CA THR A 31 12.54 -1.87 8.11
C THR A 31 12.93 -2.31 9.52
N GLY A 32 12.79 -3.60 9.80
CA GLY A 32 13.22 -4.25 11.02
C GLY A 32 14.73 -4.19 11.24
N PRO A 33 15.21 -4.57 12.43
CA PRO A 33 16.63 -4.50 12.79
C PRO A 33 17.49 -5.54 12.06
N ASP A 34 16.87 -6.55 11.47
CA ASP A 34 17.48 -7.57 10.62
C ASP A 34 17.35 -7.28 9.12
N GLY A 35 16.82 -6.10 8.76
CA GLY A 35 16.57 -5.71 7.37
C GLY A 35 15.27 -6.25 6.79
N GLN A 36 14.44 -6.93 7.57
CA GLN A 36 13.12 -7.37 7.11
C GLN A 36 12.20 -6.17 6.90
N VAL A 37 11.53 -6.11 5.73
CA VAL A 37 10.62 -5.02 5.39
C VAL A 37 9.18 -5.41 5.71
N TYR A 38 8.47 -4.53 6.41
CA TYR A 38 7.06 -4.67 6.75
C TYR A 38 6.23 -3.64 5.99
N GLN A 39 5.38 -4.12 5.09
CA GLN A 39 4.51 -3.28 4.29
C GLN A 39 3.33 -2.76 5.10
N LEU A 40 3.09 -1.45 5.02
CA LEU A 40 2.04 -0.76 5.74
C LEU A 40 0.97 -0.27 4.75
N PRO A 41 -0.18 -0.96 4.65
CA PRO A 41 -1.30 -0.50 3.83
C PRO A 41 -1.90 0.81 4.34
N ASN A 42 -2.64 1.51 3.48
CA ASN A 42 -3.50 2.60 3.92
C ASN A 42 -4.56 2.07 4.90
N THR A 43 -4.65 2.68 6.08
CA THR A 43 -5.56 2.23 7.15
C THR A 43 -6.82 3.06 7.23
N GLU A 44 -6.89 4.19 6.52
CA GLU A 44 -7.82 5.30 6.67
C GLU A 44 -7.60 6.11 7.96
N THR A 45 -8.19 7.30 8.01
CA THR A 45 -8.11 8.21 9.15
C THR A 45 -8.81 7.63 10.39
N ASN A 46 -8.18 7.78 11.55
CA ASN A 46 -8.56 7.26 12.87
C ASN A 46 -8.58 5.73 12.99
N SER A 47 -7.83 5.02 12.15
CA SER A 47 -7.77 3.56 12.13
C SER A 47 -6.33 3.09 12.39
N ILE A 48 -5.97 3.02 13.67
CA ILE A 48 -4.62 2.62 14.08
C ILE A 48 -4.47 1.09 13.96
N ARG A 49 -3.36 0.64 13.37
CA ARG A 49 -3.03 -0.78 13.18
C ARG A 49 -1.65 -1.10 13.77
N ILE A 50 -1.46 -2.35 14.16
CA ILE A 50 -0.15 -2.90 14.52
C ILE A 50 0.72 -3.02 13.26
N ILE A 51 2.00 -2.64 13.35
CA ILE A 51 2.96 -2.79 12.25
C ILE A 51 3.17 -4.26 11.91
N THR A 52 3.47 -5.08 12.93
CA THR A 52 3.63 -6.52 12.78
C THR A 52 3.31 -7.26 14.07
N SER A 53 2.69 -8.43 13.95
CA SER A 53 2.53 -9.39 15.05
C SER A 53 3.80 -10.16 15.38
N ASP A 54 4.85 -10.03 14.56
CA ASP A 54 6.10 -10.75 14.75
C ASP A 54 6.77 -10.37 16.08
N ARG A 55 7.42 -11.37 16.67
CA ARG A 55 8.10 -11.25 17.95
C ARG A 55 9.50 -11.83 17.89
N LYS A 56 10.43 -11.19 18.60
CA LYS A 56 11.78 -11.68 18.81
C LYS A 56 12.10 -11.63 20.31
N ASN A 57 12.43 -12.78 20.89
CA ASN A 57 12.61 -12.94 22.34
C ASN A 57 11.41 -12.41 23.14
N ASP A 58 10.19 -12.71 22.68
CA ASP A 58 8.91 -12.25 23.25
C ASP A 58 8.61 -10.75 23.16
N TYR A 59 9.48 -9.94 22.51
CA TYR A 59 9.24 -8.53 22.25
C TYR A 59 8.77 -8.27 20.82
N TYR A 60 7.99 -7.20 20.62
CA TYR A 60 7.72 -6.66 19.28
C TYR A 60 9.03 -6.39 18.54
N ILE A 61 9.04 -6.67 17.24
CA ILE A 61 10.13 -6.23 16.37
C ILE A 61 10.22 -4.71 16.46
N ARG A 62 11.44 -4.18 16.67
CA ARG A 62 11.72 -2.75 16.77
C ARG A 62 12.21 -2.24 15.42
N PRO A 63 11.37 -1.58 14.62
CA PRO A 63 11.81 -1.07 13.32
C PRO A 63 12.87 0.00 13.50
N THR A 64 13.79 0.08 12.54
CA THR A 64 14.93 0.99 12.53
C THR A 64 14.72 2.16 11.58
N SER A 65 14.02 1.96 10.46
CA SER A 65 13.69 3.01 9.51
C SER A 65 12.26 2.91 9.01
N TYR A 66 11.78 3.99 8.39
CA TYR A 66 10.50 4.06 7.72
C TYR A 66 10.59 4.80 6.39
N HIS A 67 9.71 4.40 5.48
CA HIS A 67 9.38 5.07 4.24
C HIS A 67 7.89 5.44 4.24
N VAL A 68 7.53 6.64 3.79
CA VAL A 68 6.14 7.04 3.52
C VAL A 68 6.02 7.44 2.05
N ALA A 69 5.05 6.83 1.36
CA ALA A 69 4.79 7.07 -0.06
C ALA A 69 4.31 8.51 -0.33
N SER A 70 4.61 9.03 -1.53
CA SER A 70 4.45 10.44 -1.91
C SER A 70 3.04 11.05 -1.74
N ASP A 71 2.00 10.23 -1.76
CA ASP A 71 0.59 10.63 -1.69
C ASP A 71 -0.07 10.28 -0.35
N HIS A 72 0.71 9.82 0.62
CA HIS A 72 0.24 9.39 1.93
C HIS A 72 0.78 10.26 3.06
N THR A 73 0.03 10.29 4.16
CA THR A 73 0.50 10.79 5.45
C THR A 73 0.31 9.69 6.47
N CYS A 74 1.34 9.45 7.28
CA CYS A 74 1.34 8.41 8.30
C CYS A 74 1.68 8.97 9.68
N LYS A 75 1.03 8.45 10.72
CA LYS A 75 1.43 8.60 12.11
C LYS A 75 2.04 7.29 12.59
N PHE A 76 3.12 7.39 13.36
CA PHE A 76 3.72 6.27 14.06
C PHE A 76 3.56 6.44 15.55
N TYR A 77 3.24 5.36 16.24
CA TYR A 77 3.01 5.35 17.69
C TYR A 77 3.85 4.29 18.37
N SER A 78 4.30 4.60 19.57
CA SER A 78 5.00 3.65 20.43
C SER A 78 4.05 2.58 21.00
N GLU A 79 4.60 1.61 21.70
CA GLU A 79 3.84 0.64 22.48
C GLU A 79 3.65 1.14 23.93
N ALA A 80 2.47 0.89 24.51
CA ALA A 80 2.20 0.98 25.94
C ALA A 80 1.74 -0.37 26.50
N THR A 81 1.70 -0.51 27.83
CA THR A 81 1.36 -1.76 28.54
C THR A 81 0.05 -2.42 28.08
N ARG A 82 -0.88 -1.66 27.48
CA ARG A 82 -2.19 -2.15 27.01
C ARG A 82 -2.53 -1.74 25.58
N GLY A 83 -1.53 -1.50 24.72
CA GLY A 83 -1.76 -1.23 23.30
C GLY A 83 -1.00 -0.02 22.77
N VAL A 84 -1.71 0.88 22.09
CA VAL A 84 -1.13 2.08 21.46
C VAL A 84 -0.58 3.03 22.52
N GLY A 85 0.68 3.42 22.36
CA GLY A 85 1.39 4.38 23.19
C GLY A 85 1.25 5.82 22.70
N TYR A 86 2.29 6.62 22.95
CA TYR A 86 2.32 8.01 22.52
C TYR A 86 2.62 8.13 21.02
N LEU A 87 2.24 9.27 20.44
CA LEU A 87 2.57 9.63 19.06
C LEU A 87 4.05 9.97 18.96
N ILE A 88 4.80 9.20 18.16
CA ILE A 88 6.21 9.46 17.84
C ILE A 88 6.28 10.62 16.85
N GLY A 89 5.42 10.61 15.83
CA GLY A 89 5.35 11.69 14.86
C GLY A 89 4.34 11.45 13.75
N GLN A 90 4.09 12.51 12.98
CA GLN A 90 3.30 12.50 11.76
C GLN A 90 4.19 12.91 10.58
N PHE A 91 4.19 12.10 9.54
CA PHE A 91 5.09 12.25 8.40
C PHE A 91 4.29 12.18 7.11
N THR A 92 4.35 13.25 6.32
CA THR A 92 3.76 13.32 4.98
C THR A 92 4.82 12.95 3.96
N GLY A 93 4.51 12.03 3.06
CA GLY A 93 5.46 11.57 2.06
C GLY A 93 5.70 12.57 0.93
N PRO A 94 6.72 12.33 0.08
CA PRO A 94 7.69 11.24 0.21
C PRO A 94 8.65 11.51 1.37
N ALA A 95 8.80 10.54 2.27
CA ALA A 95 9.66 10.68 3.45
C ALA A 95 10.38 9.37 3.74
N GLU A 96 11.67 9.47 4.07
CA GLU A 96 12.52 8.36 4.50
C GLU A 96 13.29 8.82 5.72
N ALA A 97 13.22 8.09 6.83
CA ALA A 97 14.06 8.38 7.99
C ALA A 97 14.28 7.18 8.90
N VAL A 98 15.15 7.37 9.89
CA VAL A 98 15.48 6.40 10.93
C VAL A 98 14.66 6.76 12.18
N PHE A 99 14.10 5.76 12.85
CA PHE A 99 13.48 5.97 14.17
C PHE A 99 14.56 6.30 15.20
N ASP A 100 14.29 7.24 16.11
CA ASP A 100 15.25 7.56 17.16
C ASP A 100 15.51 6.33 18.05
N SER A 101 16.74 6.17 18.51
CA SER A 101 17.24 5.02 19.28
C SER A 101 16.51 4.78 20.61
N THR A 102 15.74 5.76 21.09
CA THR A 102 15.01 5.70 22.36
C THR A 102 13.54 5.34 22.21
N GLU A 103 12.97 5.45 20.99
CA GLU A 103 11.55 5.24 20.72
C GLU A 103 11.37 4.33 19.50
N TRP A 104 10.63 3.22 19.64
CA TRP A 104 10.31 2.36 18.50
C TRP A 104 8.82 2.39 18.18
N ALA A 105 8.50 2.45 16.89
CA ALA A 105 7.13 2.34 16.42
C ALA A 105 6.63 0.89 16.54
N ALA A 106 5.45 0.71 17.11
CA ALA A 106 4.74 -0.57 17.14
C ALA A 106 3.40 -0.49 16.40
N PHE A 107 2.84 0.72 16.30
CA PHE A 107 1.57 0.97 15.63
C PHE A 107 1.72 2.11 14.63
N TYR A 108 0.80 2.13 13.67
CA TYR A 108 0.76 3.14 12.64
C TYR A 108 -0.68 3.44 12.23
N GLU A 109 -0.87 4.57 11.56
CA GLU A 109 -2.10 4.98 10.91
C GLU A 109 -1.70 5.76 9.67
N CYS A 110 -2.16 5.35 8.49
CA CYS A 110 -1.85 6.02 7.23
C CYS A 110 -3.12 6.35 6.46
N TRP A 111 -3.13 7.50 5.78
CA TRP A 111 -4.23 7.95 4.94
C TRP A 111 -3.72 8.70 3.71
N ASN A 112 -4.58 8.82 2.70
CA ASN A 112 -4.28 9.60 1.51
C ASN A 112 -4.25 11.09 1.87
N THR A 113 -3.19 11.80 1.46
CA THR A 113 -3.02 13.24 1.73
C THR A 113 -4.05 14.08 0.97
N LYS A 114 -4.63 13.53 -0.09
CA LYS A 114 -5.82 14.06 -0.76
C LYS A 114 -6.98 13.13 -0.40
N PRO A 115 -8.13 13.64 0.09
CA PRO A 115 -9.33 12.82 0.08
C PRO A 115 -9.54 12.41 -1.38
N GLU A 116 -9.56 11.10 -1.63
CA GLU A 116 -10.00 10.58 -2.91
C GLU A 116 -11.35 11.25 -3.19
N GLU A 117 -11.39 12.12 -4.19
CA GLU A 117 -12.64 12.63 -4.72
C GLU A 117 -13.33 11.39 -5.27
N ARG A 118 -14.12 10.75 -4.40
CA ARG A 118 -14.91 9.55 -4.67
C ARG A 118 -15.51 9.79 -6.04
N ALA A 119 -14.97 9.11 -7.06
CA ALA A 119 -15.42 9.28 -8.41
C ALA A 119 -16.94 9.10 -8.37
N ALA A 120 -17.66 10.18 -8.64
CA ALA A 120 -19.10 10.14 -8.66
C ALA A 120 -19.49 8.95 -9.56
N PRO A 121 -20.43 8.07 -9.15
CA PRO A 121 -20.86 7.01 -10.02
C PRO A 121 -21.26 7.66 -11.34
N ALA A 122 -20.61 7.25 -12.44
CA ALA A 122 -20.99 7.68 -13.76
C ALA A 122 -22.47 7.32 -13.89
N VAL A 123 -23.34 8.34 -13.84
CA VAL A 123 -24.75 8.16 -14.17
C VAL A 123 -24.74 7.84 -15.65
N GLU A 124 -24.77 6.55 -15.95
CA GLU A 124 -24.93 6.02 -17.28
C GLU A 124 -26.18 6.66 -17.87
N ALA A 125 -25.98 7.59 -18.81
CA ALA A 125 -27.03 8.30 -19.48
C ALA A 125 -27.92 7.26 -20.18
N ARG A 126 -29.11 7.05 -19.62
CA ARG A 126 -30.10 6.10 -20.15
C ARG A 126 -30.40 6.45 -21.61
N ASN A 127 -30.22 5.45 -22.45
CA ASN A 127 -30.53 5.41 -23.88
C ASN A 127 -31.86 6.11 -24.23
N THR A 128 -31.81 7.00 -25.22
CA THR A 128 -32.98 7.45 -25.97
C THR A 128 -33.08 6.64 -27.27
N PRO A 129 -34.22 6.00 -27.55
CA PRO A 129 -34.68 5.86 -28.93
C PRO A 129 -36.02 6.59 -29.08
N THR A 130 -35.99 7.76 -29.71
CA THR A 130 -37.21 8.35 -30.27
C THR A 130 -37.46 7.65 -31.60
N VAL A 131 -38.45 6.78 -31.62
CA VAL A 131 -39.05 6.25 -32.85
C VAL A 131 -39.92 7.36 -33.46
N LEU A 132 -39.69 7.67 -34.72
CA LEU A 132 -40.63 8.38 -35.59
C LEU A 132 -41.17 7.40 -36.63
#